data_AF-A0A7C7QVZ0-F1
#
_entry.id   AF-A0A7C7QVZ0-F1
#
_cell.length_a   1.000
_cell.length_b   1.000
_cell.length_c   1.000
_cell.angle_alpha   90.00
_cell.angle_beta   90.00
_cell.angle_gamma   90.00
#
_symmetry.space_group_name_H-M   'P 1'
#
loop_
_entity.id
_entity.type
_entity.pdbx_description
1 polymer ?
#
loop_
_entity_poly.entity_id
_entity_poly.type
_entity_poly.pdbx_seq_one_letter_code
_entity_poly.pdbx_strand_id
1 'polypeptide(L)' 'MKLLLLMKVIVVGIGNPIMGDDSVGIRVVEELKKEVEVDTAILTTTTFEVLDKIMGYDKAIIVDGIKSGNRNRLLSLI' A
#
# COMPACT_ATOMS: atom_id res chain seq x y z
N MET A 1 13.48 -16.77 27.07
CA MET A 1 13.33 -15.47 26.40
C MET A 1 12.32 -15.63 25.28
N LYS A 2 11.14 -15.02 25.41
CA LYS A 2 10.13 -14.98 24.35
C LYS A 2 10.54 -13.81 23.45
N LEU A 3 11.09 -14.11 22.27
CA LEU A 3 11.29 -13.09 21.25
C LEU A 3 9.89 -12.57 20.93
N LEU A 4 9.56 -11.32 21.29
CA LEU A 4 8.39 -10.69 20.70
C LEU A 4 8.69 -10.63 19.21
N LEU A 5 8.00 -11.45 18.42
CA LEU A 5 7.96 -11.25 16.98
C LEU A 5 7.34 -9.87 16.78
N LEU A 6 8.17 -8.89 16.45
CA LEU A 6 7.71 -7.58 16.01
C LEU A 6 6.89 -7.84 14.75
N MET A 7 5.61 -7.50 14.83
CA MET A 7 4.68 -7.67 13.73
C MET A 7 5.16 -6.87 12.52
N LYS A 8 5.54 -7.56 11.45
CA LYS A 8 6.07 -6.95 10.24
C LYS A 8 4.92 -6.46 9.38
N VAL A 9 4.91 -5.16 9.10
CA VAL A 9 3.87 -4.51 8.29
C VAL A 9 4.50 -3.88 7.06
N ILE A 10 3.89 -4.09 5.90
CA ILE A 10 4.23 -3.37 4.67
C ILE A 10 3.03 -2.55 4.18
N VAL A 11 3.29 -1.33 3.69
CA VAL A 11 2.30 -0.52 2.96
C VAL A 11 2.68 -0.45 1.48
N VAL A 12 1.79 -0.93 0.62
CA VAL A 12 2.00 -1.01 -0.82
C VAL A 12 1.11 -0.01 -1.52
N GLY A 13 1.72 0.98 -2.16
CA GLY A 13 1.03 1.99 -2.97
C GLY A 13 0.98 1.52 -4.42
N ILE A 14 -0.20 1.48 -5.00
CA ILE A 14 -0.42 1.08 -6.39
C ILE A 14 -0.93 2.27 -7.19
N GLY A 15 -0.44 2.41 -8.42
CA GLY A 15 -0.92 3.42 -9.34
C GLY A 15 0.05 3.75 -10.47
N ASN A 16 -0.40 4.51 -11.45
CA ASN A 16 0.44 5.04 -12.53
C ASN A 16 0.93 6.47 -12.20
N PRO A 17 2.25 6.73 -12.13
CA PRO A 17 2.79 8.05 -11.79
C PRO A 17 2.47 9.12 -12.86
N ILE A 18 2.15 8.73 -14.09
CA ILE A 18 1.87 9.64 -15.21
C ILE A 18 0.38 10.01 -15.27
N MET A 19 -0.52 9.14 -14.77
CA MET A 19 -1.96 9.39 -14.78
C MET A 19 -2.38 10.05 -13.46
N GLY A 20 -2.80 11.31 -13.53
CA GLY A 20 -3.03 12.17 -12.36
C GLY A 20 -3.78 11.49 -11.21
N ASP A 21 -5.02 11.06 -11.45
CA ASP A 21 -5.88 10.43 -10.44
C ASP A 21 -5.42 9.03 -10.04
N ASP A 22 -4.68 8.35 -10.90
CA ASP A 22 -4.17 6.99 -10.66
C ASP A 22 -2.94 7.02 -9.74
N SER A 23 -2.24 8.15 -9.67
CA SER A 23 -1.05 8.33 -8.81
C SER A 23 -1.34 8.42 -7.31
N VAL A 24 -2.61 8.38 -6.89
CA VAL A 24 -3.00 8.61 -5.48
C VAL A 24 -2.36 7.60 -4.53
N GLY A 25 -2.35 6.30 -4.88
CA GLY A 25 -1.72 5.27 -4.03
C GLY A 25 -0.22 5.49 -3.84
N ILE A 26 0.47 5.94 -4.90
CA ILE A 26 1.89 6.32 -4.85
C ILE A 26 2.11 7.48 -3.88
N ARG A 27 1.35 8.56 -4.04
CA ARG A 27 1.50 9.79 -3.23
C ARG A 27 1.26 9.52 -1.74
N VAL A 28 0.26 8.69 -1.40
CA VAL A 28 0.00 8.32 -0.01
C VAL A 28 1.20 7.64 0.62
N VAL A 29 1.85 6.71 -0.09
CA VAL A 29 3.04 6.01 0.43
C VAL A 29 4.24 6.95 0.53
N GLU A 30 4.43 7.85 -0.44
CA GLU A 30 5.50 8.85 -0.39
C GLU A 30 5.38 9.80 0.80
N GLU A 31 4.15 10.24 1.13
CA GLU A 31 3.92 11.05 2.33
C GLU A 31 4.05 10.23 3.61
N LEU A 32 3.54 9.00 3.66
CA LEU A 32 3.62 8.12 4.83
C LEU A 32 5.07 7.87 5.27
N LYS A 33 5.99 7.67 4.31
CA LYS A 33 7.42 7.47 4.56
C LYS A 33 8.09 8.63 5.32
N LYS A 34 7.51 9.83 5.27
CA LYS A 34 8.06 11.02 5.96
C LYS A 34 7.64 11.08 7.43
N GLU A 35 6.52 10.47 7.78
CA GLU A 35 5.88 10.57 9.09
C GLU A 35 6.10 9.33 9.96
N VAL A 36 6.27 8.15 9.34
CA VAL A 36 6.34 6.86 10.04
C VAL A 36 7.42 5.97 9.43
N GLU A 37 8.25 5.36 10.28
CA GLU A 37 9.18 4.30 9.88
C GLU A 37 8.42 2.98 9.69
N VAL A 38 8.08 2.65 8.45
CA VAL A 38 7.38 1.42 8.05
C VAL A 38 7.88 0.95 6.68
N ASP A 39 7.92 -0.36 6.48
CA ASP A 39 8.27 -0.93 5.19
C ASP A 39 7.21 -0.57 4.14
N THR A 40 7.68 -0.21 2.95
CA THR A 40 6.83 0.36 1.92
C THR A 40 7.28 -0.06 0.53
N ALA A 41 6.31 -0.24 -0.37
CA ALA A 41 6.57 -0.52 -1.78
C ALA A 41 5.65 0.33 -2.67
N ILE A 42 6.13 0.63 -3.87
CA ILE A 42 5.34 1.28 -4.93
C ILE A 42 5.30 0.32 -6.12
N LEU A 43 4.12 0.08 -6.66
CA LEU A 43 3.88 -0.77 -7.83
C LEU A 43 3.10 0.00 -8.88
N THR A 44 3.52 -0.11 -10.15
CA THR A 44 2.85 0.57 -11.27
C THR A 44 1.85 -0.32 -12.00
N THR A 45 1.78 -1.62 -11.66
CA THR A 45 0.82 -2.58 -12.22
C THR A 45 0.30 -3.55 -11.15
N THR A 46 -0.96 -3.97 -11.28
CA THR A 46 -1.68 -4.86 -10.33
C THR A 46 -1.64 -6.33 -10.75
N THR A 47 -0.47 -6.88 -11.09
CA THR A 47 -0.33 -8.32 -11.37
C THR A 47 0.27 -9.03 -10.15
N PHE A 48 1.08 -10.07 -10.36
CA PHE A 48 1.64 -10.91 -9.29
C PHE A 48 2.74 -10.23 -8.46
N GLU A 49 3.26 -9.07 -8.89
CA GLU A 49 4.31 -8.33 -8.19
C GLU A 49 3.92 -7.96 -6.74
N VAL A 50 2.63 -7.78 -6.46
CA VAL A 50 2.14 -7.53 -5.09
C VAL A 50 2.50 -8.69 -4.18
N LEU A 51 2.33 -9.94 -4.63
CA LEU A 51 2.60 -11.13 -3.82
C LEU A 51 4.07 -11.19 -3.40
N ASP A 52 4.98 -10.95 -4.35
CA ASP A 52 6.43 -10.95 -4.08
C ASP A 52 6.82 -9.88 -3.07
N LYS A 53 6.12 -8.73 -3.05
CA LYS A 53 6.39 -7.64 -2.10
C LYS A 53 5.85 -7.90 -0.70
N ILE A 54 4.70 -8.57 -0.58
CA ILE A 54 4.06 -8.81 0.73
C ILE A 54 4.53 -10.11 1.40
N MET A 55 5.23 -10.98 0.67
CA MET A 55 5.79 -12.21 1.23
C MET A 55 6.74 -11.92 2.41
N GLY A 56 6.51 -12.62 3.52
CA GLY A 56 7.32 -12.48 4.74
C GLY A 56 6.87 -11.37 5.70
N TYR A 57 5.80 -10.64 5.36
CA TYR A 57 5.12 -9.71 6.26
C TYR A 57 3.90 -10.37 6.92
N ASP A 58 3.61 -9.97 8.15
CA ASP A 58 2.42 -10.43 8.89
C ASP A 58 1.16 -9.67 8.46
N LYS A 59 1.33 -8.44 7.95
CA LYS A 59 0.24 -7.59 7.46
C LYS A 59 0.69 -6.76 6.26
N ALA A 60 -0.18 -6.69 5.26
CA ALA A 60 -0.03 -5.77 4.14
C ALA A 60 -1.20 -4.79 4.11
N ILE A 61 -0.91 -3.50 3.86
CA ILE A 61 -1.90 -2.47 3.59
C ILE A 61 -1.72 -2.04 2.14
N ILE A 62 -2.72 -2.31 1.30
CA ILE A 62 -2.70 -1.89 -0.12
C ILE A 62 -3.44 -0.56 -0.24
N VAL A 63 -2.82 0.41 -0.89
CA VAL A 63 -3.38 1.74 -1.16
C VAL A 63 -3.45 1.93 -2.67
N ASP A 64 -4.67 2.05 -3.19
CA ASP A 64 -4.92 2.20 -4.63
C ASP A 64 -6.01 3.26 -4.89
N GLY A 65 -5.90 3.93 -6.04
CA GLY A 65 -6.87 4.91 -6.51
C GLY A 65 -8.05 4.21 -7.17
N ILE A 66 -9.23 4.24 -6.54
CA ILE A 66 -10.44 3.63 -7.11
C ILE A 66 -11.50 4.66 -7.47
N LYS A 67 -12.12 4.51 -8.63
CA LYS A 67 -13.36 5.24 -8.97
C LYS A 67 -14.55 4.55 -8.32
N SER A 68 -14.96 5.04 -7.15
CA SER A 68 -16.21 4.64 -6.52
C SER A 68 -17.35 5.51 -7.05
N GLY A 69 -18.47 4.89 -7.45
CA GLY A 69 -19.70 5.61 -7.82
C GLY A 69 -20.35 6.39 -6.67
N ASN A 70 -19.84 6.23 -5.44
CA ASN A 70 -20.24 7.00 -4.26
C ASN A 70 -19.10 7.89 -3.79
N ARG A 71 -19.38 9.19 -3.64
CA ARG A 71 -18.36 10.25 -3.58
C ARG A 71 -17.40 10.23 -2.38
N ASN A 72 -17.63 9.46 -1.32
CA ASN A 72 -16.78 9.46 -0.11
C ASN A 72 -16.83 8.11 0.62
N ARG A 73 -16.10 7.09 0.17
CA ARG A 73 -16.05 5.82 0.90
C ARG A 73 -14.65 5.23 0.90
N LEU A 74 -14.12 5.00 2.09
CA LEU A 74 -12.99 4.10 2.31
C LEU A 74 -13.48 2.67 2.05
N LEU A 75 -12.92 2.01 1.05
CA LEU A 75 -13.18 0.62 0.75
C LEU A 75 -12.06 -0.20 1.40
N SER A 76 -12.41 -0.91 2.47
CA SER A 76 -11.57 -1.98 3.02
C SER A 76 -12.08 -3.28 2.41
N LEU A 77 -11.30 -3.86 1.50
CA LEU A 77 -11.40 -5.29 1.21
C LEU A 77 -10.57 -6.00 2.28
N ILE A 78 -11.21 -6.90 3.03
CA ILE A 78 -10.57 -7.73 4.07
C ILE A 78 -9.86 -8.89 3.39
#